data_AF-A0A438KFA2-F1
#
_entry.id   AF-A0A438KFA2-F1
#
_cell.length_a   1.000
_cell.length_b   1.000
_cell.length_c   1.000
_cell.angle_alpha   90.00
_cell.angle_beta   90.00
_cell.angle_gamma   90.00
#
_symmetry.space_group_name_H-M   'P 1'
#
loop_
_entity.id
_entity.type
_entity.pdbx_description
1 polymer ?
#
loop_
_entity_poly.entity_id
_entity_poly.type
_entity_poly.pdbx_seq_one_letter_code
_entity_poly.pdbx_strand_id
1 'polypeptide(L)'
;MATETSAAPAIIPAEDASGLCVRTKIWGSDSGTRVTSASSSEEESADDAPASPFSYAELELVRGLRSMSQQHDLFTQLLQTADYMRTFSSRRQEIENQLRLRMEEAEASLSTMREENEALRWSWLRRRSRRINCGPPHEAEGEAARLRDELSQLRTEVSNERNRRKTCSCAWMCKKKNLNGSLLWKGRNLQRIISNKLMIRLSLGIAAAA
;
A
#
# COMPACT_ATOMS: atom_id res chain seq x y z
N MET A 1 -27.06 1.63 17.50
CA MET A 1 -25.73 2.13 17.12
C MET A 1 -25.50 1.66 15.70
N ALA A 2 -25.61 2.59 14.74
CA ALA A 2 -25.72 2.31 13.33
C ALA A 2 -24.40 1.81 12.72
N THR A 3 -24.53 0.81 11.86
CA THR A 3 -23.52 0.31 10.93
C THR A 3 -23.62 1.14 9.66
N GLU A 4 -22.54 1.82 9.25
CA GLU A 4 -22.48 2.50 7.96
C GLU A 4 -21.48 1.79 7.05
N THR A 5 -22.05 0.94 6.20
CA THR A 5 -21.51 0.46 4.93
C THR A 5 -21.64 1.60 3.93
N SER A 6 -20.53 2.13 3.41
CA SER A 6 -20.54 3.09 2.31
C SER A 6 -20.06 2.41 1.02
N ALA A 7 -20.96 2.35 0.05
CA ALA A 7 -20.80 1.80 -1.27
C ALA A 7 -20.83 2.94 -2.31
N ALA A 8 -19.94 2.89 -3.30
CA ALA A 8 -20.08 3.61 -4.56
C ALA A 8 -19.36 2.83 -5.69
N PRO A 9 -19.83 2.91 -6.96
CA PRO A 9 -20.03 1.74 -7.81
C PRO A 9 -18.95 1.53 -8.89
N ALA A 10 -18.88 0.28 -9.37
CA ALA A 10 -18.14 -0.14 -10.54
C ALA A 10 -18.86 0.25 -11.86
N ILE A 11 -18.11 0.71 -12.86
CA ILE A 11 -18.56 0.82 -14.25
C ILE A 11 -17.41 0.40 -15.17
N ILE A 12 -17.59 -0.73 -15.86
CA ILE A 12 -16.93 -1.09 -17.14
C ILE A 12 -18.07 -1.54 -18.06
N PRO A 13 -18.18 -0.98 -19.28
CA PRO A 13 -17.97 -1.75 -20.53
C PRO A 13 -17.38 -0.84 -21.65
N ALA A 14 -16.98 -1.25 -22.86
CA ALA A 14 -16.66 -2.49 -23.58
C ALA A 14 -15.99 -2.05 -24.92
N GLU A 15 -15.29 -2.98 -25.55
CA GLU A 15 -14.98 -3.19 -26.98
C GLU A 15 -15.40 -2.12 -28.03
N ASP A 16 -14.49 -1.74 -28.94
CA ASP A 16 -14.42 -2.35 -30.29
C ASP A 16 -13.24 -1.80 -31.14
N ALA A 17 -12.83 -2.59 -32.13
CA ALA A 17 -11.70 -2.35 -33.00
C ALA A 17 -12.03 -1.45 -34.21
N SER A 18 -11.10 -0.55 -34.56
CA SER A 18 -10.91 -0.02 -35.92
C SER A 18 -9.48 0.54 -35.98
N GLY A 19 -8.51 0.05 -36.74
CA GLY A 19 -8.60 -0.51 -38.08
C GLY A 19 -7.98 0.47 -39.07
N LEU A 20 -6.65 0.64 -39.09
CA LEU A 20 -5.90 0.84 -40.34
C LEU A 20 -4.39 0.62 -40.13
N CYS A 21 -3.93 -0.54 -40.57
CA CYS A 21 -2.55 -0.72 -40.98
C CYS A 21 -2.30 0.13 -42.23
N VAL A 22 -1.44 1.15 -42.17
CA VAL A 22 -0.56 1.45 -43.30
C VAL A 22 0.86 1.62 -42.80
N ARG A 23 1.56 0.52 -42.92
CA ARG A 23 3.01 0.40 -43.08
C ARG A 23 3.42 1.18 -44.33
N THR A 24 4.25 2.20 -44.19
CA THR A 24 5.13 2.65 -45.27
C THR A 24 6.57 2.42 -44.87
N LYS A 25 7.04 1.27 -45.34
CA LYS A 25 8.43 0.88 -45.45
C LYS A 25 8.98 1.47 -46.75
N ILE A 26 10.28 1.78 -46.73
CA ILE A 26 11.25 1.61 -47.83
C ILE A 26 11.30 2.73 -48.90
N TRP A 27 12.43 3.45 -48.87
CA TRP A 27 13.44 3.61 -49.93
C TRP A 27 13.00 3.86 -51.38
N GLY A 28 13.64 4.83 -52.04
CA GLY A 28 13.65 4.89 -53.51
C GLY A 28 14.11 6.22 -54.08
N SER A 29 15.43 6.42 -54.15
CA SER A 29 16.03 7.17 -55.25
C SER A 29 15.75 6.43 -56.55
N ASP A 30 15.35 7.15 -57.60
CA ASP A 30 15.45 6.84 -59.05
C ASP A 30 14.63 7.93 -59.76
N SER A 31 14.93 8.47 -60.93
CA SER A 31 15.96 8.33 -61.96
C SER A 31 15.69 9.53 -62.89
N GLY A 32 16.69 10.24 -63.39
CA GLY A 32 17.24 9.92 -64.70
C GLY A 32 16.19 10.02 -65.83
N THR A 33 16.02 11.20 -66.43
CA THR A 33 15.57 11.29 -67.82
C THR A 33 16.46 12.26 -68.57
N ARG A 34 17.22 11.71 -69.51
CA ARG A 34 18.11 12.40 -70.44
C ARG A 34 17.65 11.97 -71.83
N VAL A 35 17.12 12.89 -72.63
CA VAL A 35 16.87 12.75 -74.08
C VAL A 35 16.87 14.21 -74.60
N THR A 36 17.96 14.75 -75.18
CA THR A 36 18.32 14.78 -76.62
C THR A 36 17.17 15.25 -77.51
N SER A 37 17.27 16.11 -78.52
CA SER A 37 18.31 16.93 -79.16
C SER A 37 17.58 17.73 -80.26
N ALA A 38 18.16 18.87 -80.66
CA ALA A 38 18.10 19.49 -82.00
C ALA A 38 16.73 19.93 -82.58
N SER A 39 16.61 21.20 -82.98
CA SER A 39 16.83 21.58 -84.39
C SER A 39 16.83 23.10 -84.58
N SER A 40 17.58 23.50 -85.60
CA SER A 40 17.69 24.83 -86.19
C SER A 40 16.38 25.29 -86.85
N SER A 41 16.13 26.61 -86.82
CA SER A 41 15.64 27.34 -88.00
C SER A 41 15.75 28.84 -87.75
N GLU A 42 16.60 29.47 -88.54
CA GLU A 42 16.53 30.88 -88.91
C GLU A 42 15.12 31.22 -89.44
N GLU A 43 14.68 32.46 -89.25
CA GLU A 43 13.95 33.31 -90.22
C GLU A 43 13.25 34.46 -89.47
N GLU A 44 13.80 35.64 -89.70
CA GLU A 44 13.16 36.93 -89.89
C GLU A 44 11.62 36.91 -90.05
N SER A 45 10.91 37.62 -89.16
CA SER A 45 9.62 38.21 -89.50
C SER A 45 9.38 39.42 -88.62
N ALA A 46 9.64 40.58 -89.21
CA ALA A 46 9.21 41.87 -88.70
C ALA A 46 7.69 41.96 -88.87
N ASP A 47 6.97 42.04 -87.76
CA ASP A 47 5.61 42.60 -87.72
C ASP A 47 5.46 43.34 -86.38
N ASP A 48 6.11 44.51 -86.33
CA ASP A 48 5.85 45.57 -85.35
C ASP A 48 4.43 46.12 -85.57
N ALA A 49 3.45 45.50 -84.94
CA ALA A 49 2.25 46.21 -84.54
C ALA A 49 2.62 47.09 -83.34
N PRO A 50 2.38 48.42 -83.35
CA PRO A 50 2.78 49.27 -82.24
C PRO A 50 1.94 48.90 -81.02
N ALA A 51 2.57 48.17 -80.08
CA ALA A 51 2.08 48.06 -78.73
C ALA A 51 1.92 49.49 -78.20
N SER A 52 0.68 49.88 -77.94
CA SER A 52 0.29 51.15 -77.37
C SER A 52 1.29 51.59 -76.28
N PRO A 53 1.82 52.83 -76.31
CA PRO A 53 2.84 53.31 -75.37
C PRO A 53 2.38 53.37 -73.91
N PHE A 54 1.08 53.14 -73.66
CA PHE A 54 0.51 52.98 -72.33
C PHE A 54 0.90 51.64 -71.65
N SER A 55 1.38 50.65 -72.40
CA SER A 55 1.70 49.31 -71.88
C SER A 55 3.00 49.26 -71.05
N TYR A 56 4.05 49.98 -71.45
CA TYR A 56 5.37 49.84 -70.82
C TYR A 56 5.45 50.50 -69.44
N ALA A 57 4.86 51.69 -69.28
CA ALA A 57 4.84 52.41 -68.01
C ALA A 57 3.99 51.70 -66.95
N GLU A 58 2.85 51.12 -67.35
CA GLU A 58 2.03 50.29 -66.46
C GLU A 58 2.74 48.99 -66.08
N LEU A 59 3.49 48.37 -67.01
CA LEU A 59 4.29 47.18 -66.73
C LEU A 59 5.40 47.42 -65.70
N GLU A 60 6.11 48.56 -65.76
CA GLU A 60 7.11 48.91 -64.73
C GLU A 60 6.47 49.15 -63.37
N LEU A 61 5.32 49.83 -63.32
CA LEU A 61 4.57 50.04 -62.07
C LEU A 61 4.08 48.72 -61.48
N VAL A 62 3.54 47.82 -62.30
CA VAL A 62 3.08 46.49 -61.86
C VAL A 62 4.25 45.64 -61.36
N ARG A 63 5.42 45.70 -62.02
CA ARG A 63 6.64 45.00 -61.56
C ARG A 63 7.18 45.60 -60.25
N GLY A 64 7.16 46.92 -60.12
CA GLY A 64 7.54 47.62 -58.89
C GLY A 64 6.64 47.25 -57.71
N LEU A 65 5.31 47.31 -57.90
CA LEU A 65 4.32 46.91 -56.90
C LEU A 65 4.46 45.44 -56.50
N ARG A 66 4.71 44.55 -57.47
CA ARG A 66 4.95 43.12 -57.22
C ARG A 66 6.22 42.88 -56.38
N SER A 67 7.32 43.55 -56.70
CA SER A 67 8.56 43.50 -55.93
C SER A 67 8.38 44.03 -54.50
N MET A 68 7.62 45.11 -54.34
CA MET A 68 7.29 45.67 -53.03
C MET A 68 6.45 44.71 -52.19
N SER A 69 5.47 44.03 -52.80
CA SER A 69 4.68 43.02 -52.08
C SER A 69 5.55 41.83 -51.62
N GLN A 70 6.48 41.36 -52.46
CA GLN A 70 7.40 40.28 -52.10
C GLN A 70 8.32 40.65 -50.94
N GLN A 71 8.80 41.90 -50.89
CA GLN A 71 9.58 42.39 -49.75
C GLN A 71 8.74 42.51 -48.48
N HIS A 72 7.47 42.91 -48.60
CA HIS A 72 6.55 43.01 -47.46
C HIS A 72 6.19 41.63 -46.89
N ASP A 73 6.03 40.63 -47.75
CA ASP A 73 5.84 39.23 -47.35
C ASP A 73 7.07 38.71 -46.58
N LEU A 74 8.28 38.99 -47.08
CA LEU A 74 9.53 38.61 -46.44
C LEU A 74 9.74 39.30 -45.08
N PHE A 75 9.40 40.59 -44.99
CA PHE A 75 9.44 41.36 -43.75
C PHE A 75 8.44 40.82 -42.70
N THR A 76 7.23 40.49 -43.14
CA THR A 76 6.19 39.90 -42.27
C THR A 76 6.63 38.54 -41.74
N GLN A 77 7.24 37.71 -42.59
CA GLN A 77 7.78 36.41 -42.17
C GLN A 77 8.92 36.56 -41.16
N LEU A 78 9.78 37.57 -41.32
CA LEU A 78 10.87 37.85 -40.41
C LEU A 78 10.36 38.31 -39.03
N LEU A 79 9.35 39.19 -39.01
CA LEU A 79 8.68 39.61 -37.77
C LEU A 79 7.99 38.43 -37.08
N GLN A 80 7.24 37.62 -37.83
CA GLN A 80 6.58 36.43 -37.27
C GLN A 80 7.59 35.44 -36.67
N THR A 81 8.74 35.26 -37.32
CA THR A 81 9.83 34.42 -36.81
C THR A 81 10.44 35.02 -35.55
N ALA A 82 10.63 36.34 -35.49
CA ALA A 82 11.15 37.03 -34.31
C ALA A 82 10.18 36.91 -33.11
N ASP A 83 8.88 37.10 -33.36
CA ASP A 83 7.84 36.96 -32.34
C ASP A 83 7.72 35.50 -31.84
N TYR A 84 7.82 34.53 -32.75
CA TYR A 84 7.91 33.12 -32.38
C TYR A 84 9.13 32.83 -31.50
N MET A 85 10.32 33.31 -31.87
CA MET A 85 11.53 33.14 -31.07
C MET A 85 11.41 33.79 -29.69
N ARG A 86 10.73 34.94 -29.61
CA ARG A 86 10.49 35.66 -28.36
C ARG A 86 9.57 34.88 -27.42
N THR A 87 8.45 34.37 -27.94
CA THR A 87 7.51 33.54 -27.15
C THR A 87 8.13 32.22 -26.72
N PHE A 88 8.89 31.56 -27.60
CA PHE A 88 9.63 30.35 -27.29
C PHE A 88 10.66 30.58 -26.17
N SER A 89 11.42 31.68 -26.26
CA SER A 89 12.41 32.05 -25.24
C SER A 89 11.74 32.35 -23.89
N SER A 90 10.64 33.09 -23.89
CA SER A 90 9.87 33.38 -22.66
C SER A 90 9.32 32.09 -22.04
N ARG A 91 8.76 31.18 -22.85
CA ARG A 91 8.23 29.91 -22.35
C ARG A 91 9.33 29.02 -21.77
N ARG A 92 10.50 28.95 -22.42
CA ARG A 92 11.67 28.22 -21.91
C ARG A 92 12.11 28.79 -20.56
N GLN A 93 12.25 30.12 -20.47
CA GLN A 93 12.67 30.79 -19.23
C GLN A 93 11.67 30.55 -18.09
N GLU A 94 10.37 30.59 -18.38
CA GLU A 94 9.33 30.31 -17.38
C GLU A 94 9.44 28.88 -16.84
N ILE A 95 9.65 27.89 -17.72
CA ILE A 95 9.84 26.49 -17.31
C ILE A 95 11.11 26.35 -16.47
N GLU A 96 12.22 26.97 -16.87
CA GLU A 96 13.46 26.98 -16.10
C GLU A 96 13.26 27.58 -14.70
N ASN A 97 12.54 28.70 -14.60
CA ASN A 97 12.20 29.32 -13.33
C ASN A 97 11.32 28.42 -12.45
N GLN A 98 10.32 27.76 -13.03
CA GLN A 98 9.47 26.82 -12.30
C GLN A 98 10.26 25.61 -11.78
N LEU A 99 11.17 25.06 -12.58
CA LEU A 99 12.02 23.96 -12.16
C LEU A 99 12.97 24.39 -11.04
N ARG A 100 13.53 25.60 -11.14
CA ARG A 100 14.39 26.17 -10.09
C ARG A 100 13.63 26.32 -8.77
N LEU A 101 12.43 26.91 -8.80
CA LEU A 101 11.59 27.04 -7.61
C LEU A 101 11.26 25.67 -7.00
N ARG A 102 10.85 24.70 -7.82
CA ARG A 102 10.57 23.33 -7.35
C ARG A 102 11.78 22.63 -6.75
N MET A 103 12.97 22.89 -7.28
CA MET A 103 14.23 22.38 -6.73
C MET A 103 14.53 23.03 -5.38
N GLU A 104 14.41 24.35 -5.26
CA GLU A 104 14.60 25.08 -4.01
C GLU A 104 13.59 24.62 -2.92
N GLU A 105 12.32 24.41 -3.29
CA GLU A 105 11.29 23.83 -2.39
C GLU A 105 11.66 22.41 -1.94
N ALA A 106 12.10 21.56 -2.87
CA ALA A 106 12.53 20.20 -2.56
C ALA A 106 13.76 20.21 -1.64
N GLU A 107 14.74 21.06 -1.90
CA GLU A 107 15.93 21.24 -1.06
C GLU A 107 15.56 21.73 0.34
N ALA A 108 14.65 22.70 0.45
CA ALA A 108 14.15 23.17 1.74
C ALA A 108 13.48 22.03 2.52
N SER A 109 12.60 21.25 1.86
CA SER A 109 11.94 20.10 2.49
C SER A 109 12.93 18.99 2.91
N LEU A 110 13.97 18.74 2.12
CA LEU A 110 15.02 17.80 2.48
C LEU A 110 15.87 18.33 3.65
N SER A 111 16.10 19.64 3.70
CA SER A 111 16.81 20.28 4.80
C SER A 111 16.04 20.13 6.11
N THR A 112 14.74 20.41 6.12
CA THR A 112 13.91 20.24 7.33
C THR A 112 13.88 18.78 7.79
N MET A 113 13.69 17.83 6.88
CA MET A 113 13.71 16.41 7.22
C MET A 113 15.07 15.94 7.75
N ARG A 114 16.17 16.46 7.22
CA ARG A 114 17.52 16.15 7.73
C ARG A 114 17.70 16.69 9.14
N GLU A 115 17.29 17.93 9.39
CA GLU A 115 17.35 18.53 10.72
C GLU A 115 16.49 17.75 11.74
N GLU A 116 15.27 17.36 11.38
CA GLU A 116 14.42 16.51 12.21
C GLU A 116 15.07 15.14 12.47
N ASN A 117 15.67 14.52 11.46
CA ASN A 117 16.36 13.25 11.61
C ASN A 117 17.54 13.37 12.60
N GLU A 118 18.33 14.44 12.49
CA GLU A 118 19.41 14.73 13.43
C GLU A 118 18.88 15.00 14.84
N ALA A 119 17.81 15.78 15.00
CA ALA A 119 17.16 16.03 16.27
C ALA A 119 16.67 14.72 16.93
N LEU A 120 16.10 13.80 16.13
CA LEU A 120 15.71 12.48 16.59
C LEU A 120 16.92 11.64 16.99
N ARG A 121 18.03 11.68 16.22
CA ARG A 121 19.28 10.99 16.58
C ARG A 121 19.83 11.51 17.91
N TRP A 122 19.86 12.83 18.11
CA TRP A 122 20.30 13.43 19.37
C TRP A 122 19.38 13.08 20.54
N SER A 123 18.06 13.11 20.35
CA SER A 123 17.08 12.71 21.35
C SER A 123 17.22 11.22 21.70
N TRP A 124 17.43 10.37 20.71
CA TRP A 124 17.67 8.95 20.90
C TRP A 124 18.96 8.68 21.65
N LEU A 125 20.07 9.35 21.28
CA LEU A 125 21.34 9.26 22.01
C LEU A 125 21.19 9.76 23.44
N ARG A 126 20.47 10.85 23.67
CA ARG A 126 20.17 11.37 25.01
C ARG A 126 19.36 10.36 25.82
N ARG A 127 18.32 9.76 25.25
CA ARG A 127 17.51 8.71 25.91
C ARG A 127 18.36 7.46 26.18
N ARG A 128 19.19 7.05 25.23
CA ARG A 128 20.11 5.91 25.36
C ARG A 128 21.14 6.15 26.45
N SER A 129 21.75 7.33 26.50
CA SER A 129 22.69 7.75 27.54
C SER A 129 22.01 7.77 28.90
N ARG A 130 20.79 8.33 29.03
CA ARG A 130 20.00 8.24 30.27
C ARG A 130 19.75 6.81 30.70
N ARG A 131 19.38 5.92 29.79
CA ARG A 131 19.15 4.49 30.10
C ARG A 131 20.41 3.78 30.59
N ILE A 132 21.57 4.13 30.03
CA ILE A 132 22.86 3.58 30.47
C ILE A 132 23.28 4.16 31.82
N ASN A 133 23.15 5.48 32.00
CA ASN A 133 23.65 6.19 33.18
C ASN A 133 22.73 6.07 34.41
N CYS A 134 21.41 6.03 34.22
CA CYS A 134 20.42 5.96 35.30
C CYS A 134 19.88 4.53 35.52
N GLY A 135 20.38 3.56 34.75
CA GLY A 135 19.87 2.18 34.75
C GLY A 135 18.43 2.06 34.27
N PRO A 136 17.85 0.85 34.32
CA PRO A 136 16.41 0.65 34.12
C PRO A 136 15.58 1.43 35.15
N PRO A 137 14.30 1.77 34.87
CA PRO A 137 13.45 2.40 35.87
C PRO A 137 13.27 1.45 37.07
N HIS A 138 13.93 1.77 38.18
CA HIS A 138 14.00 0.91 39.37
C HIS A 138 12.62 0.66 40.00
N GLU A 139 11.66 1.56 39.79
CA GLU A 139 10.28 1.43 40.25
C GLU A 139 9.60 0.22 39.62
N ALA A 140 9.67 0.08 38.29
CA ALA A 140 9.04 -1.03 37.57
C ALA A 140 9.75 -2.37 37.83
N GLU A 141 11.08 -2.36 37.98
CA GLU A 141 11.83 -3.58 38.31
C GLU A 141 11.61 -4.05 39.75
N GLY A 142 11.48 -3.10 40.69
CA GLY A 142 11.16 -3.36 42.09
C GLY A 142 9.74 -3.94 42.26
N GLU A 143 8.76 -3.39 41.55
CA GLU A 143 7.40 -3.96 41.52
C GLU A 143 7.39 -5.36 40.91
N ALA A 144 8.12 -5.57 39.81
CA ALA A 144 8.22 -6.89 39.21
C ALA A 144 8.90 -7.91 40.14
N ALA A 145 9.88 -7.49 40.96
CA ALA A 145 10.48 -8.34 41.98
C ALA A 145 9.48 -8.72 43.08
N ARG A 146 8.75 -7.73 43.61
CA ARG A 146 7.70 -7.96 44.62
C ARG A 146 6.62 -8.93 44.13
N LEU A 147 6.12 -8.72 42.91
CA LEU A 147 5.11 -9.61 42.33
C LEU A 147 5.64 -11.03 42.12
N ARG A 148 6.93 -11.21 41.79
CA ARG A 148 7.54 -12.55 41.70
C ARG A 148 7.58 -13.25 43.05
N ASP A 149 7.86 -12.52 44.11
CA ASP A 149 7.88 -13.05 45.47
C ASP A 149 6.46 -13.43 45.93
N GLU A 150 5.47 -12.56 45.70
CA GLU A 150 4.07 -12.83 45.99
C GLU A 150 3.54 -14.05 45.22
N LEU A 151 3.86 -14.16 43.93
CA LEU A 151 3.49 -15.33 43.12
C LEU A 151 4.14 -16.62 43.63
N SER A 152 5.37 -16.53 44.13
CA SER A 152 6.07 -17.66 44.72
C SER A 152 5.40 -18.10 46.03
N GLN A 153 5.05 -17.13 46.88
CA GLN A 153 4.31 -17.38 48.11
C GLN A 153 2.95 -18.03 47.83
N LEU A 154 2.12 -17.42 46.97
CA LEU A 154 0.81 -17.95 46.60
C LEU A 154 0.90 -19.34 45.98
N ARG A 155 1.92 -19.60 45.17
CA ARG A 155 2.14 -20.94 44.59
C ARG A 155 2.36 -22.00 45.69
N THR A 156 3.15 -21.67 46.72
CA THR A 156 3.36 -22.60 47.84
C THR A 156 2.12 -22.77 48.70
N GLU A 157 1.39 -21.69 48.98
CA GLU A 157 0.12 -21.74 49.72
C GLU A 157 -0.93 -22.58 49.00
N VAL A 158 -1.09 -22.39 47.69
CA VAL A 158 -2.00 -23.21 46.86
C VAL A 158 -1.57 -24.69 46.87
N SER A 159 -0.27 -24.97 46.82
CA SER A 159 0.25 -26.34 46.91
C SER A 159 -0.04 -26.98 48.27
N ASN A 160 0.17 -26.23 49.35
CA ASN A 160 -0.08 -26.67 50.72
C ASN A 160 -1.57 -26.92 50.96
N GLU A 161 -2.44 -26.01 50.50
CA GLU A 161 -3.89 -26.17 50.60
C GLU A 161 -4.37 -27.38 49.77
N ARG A 162 -3.83 -27.59 48.57
CA ARG A 162 -4.10 -28.79 47.77
C ARG A 162 -3.69 -30.07 48.51
N ASN A 163 -2.52 -30.07 49.16
CA ASN A 163 -2.07 -31.22 49.94
C ASN A 163 -2.94 -31.46 51.18
N ARG A 164 -3.35 -30.39 51.87
CA ARG A 164 -4.28 -30.48 53.01
C ARG A 164 -5.63 -31.06 52.60
N ARG A 165 -6.17 -30.66 51.45
CA ARG A 165 -7.40 -31.24 50.90
C ARG A 165 -7.24 -32.73 50.59
N LYS A 166 -6.10 -33.13 50.02
CA LYS A 166 -5.81 -34.55 49.76
C LYS A 166 -5.76 -35.36 51.06
N THR A 167 -5.07 -34.87 52.10
CA THR A 167 -4.98 -35.59 53.38
C THR A 167 -6.34 -35.70 54.08
N CYS A 168 -7.12 -34.62 54.12
CA CYS A 168 -8.49 -34.65 54.64
C CYS A 168 -9.40 -35.62 53.86
N SER A 169 -9.30 -35.62 52.52
CA SER A 169 -10.04 -36.54 51.65
C SER A 169 -9.70 -38.01 51.94
N CYS A 170 -8.41 -38.34 52.05
CA CYS A 170 -7.97 -39.69 52.42
C CYS A 170 -8.49 -40.11 53.81
N ALA A 171 -8.39 -39.22 54.80
CA ALA A 171 -8.88 -39.50 56.16
C ALA A 171 -10.39 -39.76 56.17
N TRP A 172 -11.16 -38.97 55.43
CA TRP A 172 -12.60 -39.16 55.28
C TRP A 172 -12.93 -40.49 54.59
N MET A 173 -12.22 -40.85 53.51
CA MET A 173 -12.41 -42.14 52.84
C MET A 173 -12.10 -43.33 53.77
N CYS A 174 -11.03 -43.25 54.57
CA CYS A 174 -10.70 -44.26 55.58
C CYS A 174 -11.82 -44.39 56.62
N LYS A 175 -12.31 -43.28 57.16
CA LYS A 175 -13.42 -43.29 58.13
C LYS A 175 -14.69 -43.90 57.54
N LYS A 176 -15.03 -43.53 56.29
CA LYS A 176 -16.18 -44.07 55.56
C LYS A 176 -16.07 -45.58 55.36
N LYS A 177 -14.92 -46.09 54.90
CA LYS A 177 -14.68 -47.54 54.73
C LYS A 177 -14.80 -48.30 56.06
N ASN A 178 -14.23 -47.77 57.13
CA ASN A 178 -14.29 -48.39 58.46
C ASN A 178 -15.74 -48.48 58.98
N LEU A 179 -16.52 -47.40 58.84
CA LEU A 179 -17.93 -47.42 59.23
C LEU A 179 -18.74 -48.42 58.40
N ASN A 180 -18.56 -48.43 57.08
CA ASN A 180 -19.23 -49.38 56.19
C ASN A 180 -18.86 -50.84 56.53
N GLY A 181 -17.58 -51.12 56.79
CA GLY A 181 -17.11 -52.45 57.21
C GLY A 181 -17.74 -52.89 58.53
N SER A 182 -17.84 -51.98 59.51
CA SER A 182 -18.50 -52.25 60.79
C SER A 182 -19.99 -52.54 60.62
N LEU A 183 -20.70 -51.76 59.79
CA LEU A 183 -22.12 -51.98 59.49
C LEU A 183 -22.35 -53.33 58.80
N LEU A 184 -21.51 -53.68 57.82
CA LEU A 184 -21.57 -54.97 57.14
C LEU A 184 -21.30 -56.13 58.11
N TRP A 185 -20.34 -55.99 59.01
CA TRP A 185 -20.06 -57.01 60.02
C TRP A 185 -21.24 -57.19 60.99
N LYS A 186 -21.82 -56.08 61.48
CA LYS A 186 -23.02 -56.10 62.32
C LYS A 186 -24.20 -56.76 61.59
N GLY A 187 -24.43 -56.41 60.33
CA GLY A 187 -25.47 -57.02 59.49
C GLY A 187 -25.30 -58.54 59.34
N ARG A 188 -24.09 -59.00 59.02
CA ARG A 188 -23.77 -60.44 58.93
C ARG A 188 -23.92 -61.16 60.27
N ASN A 189 -23.50 -60.53 61.38
CA ASN A 189 -23.62 -61.12 62.71
C ASN A 189 -25.09 -61.26 63.12
N LEU A 190 -25.89 -60.21 62.92
CA LEU A 190 -27.34 -60.27 63.14
C LEU A 190 -27.99 -61.35 62.28
N GLN A 191 -27.63 -61.45 61.00
CA GLN A 191 -28.13 -62.50 60.11
C GLN A 191 -27.75 -63.90 60.63
N ARG A 192 -26.52 -64.10 61.10
CA ARG A 192 -26.08 -65.35 61.74
C ARG A 192 -26.89 -65.68 62.99
N ILE A 193 -27.11 -64.70 63.87
CA ILE A 193 -27.89 -64.87 65.09
C ILE A 193 -29.33 -65.25 64.75
N ILE A 194 -29.94 -64.57 63.77
CA ILE A 194 -31.30 -64.86 63.30
C ILE A 194 -31.37 -66.28 62.71
N SER A 195 -30.45 -66.65 61.82
CA SER A 195 -30.41 -67.99 61.24
C SER A 195 -30.19 -69.08 62.29
N ASN A 196 -29.28 -68.89 63.25
CA ASN A 196 -29.07 -69.83 64.35
C ASN A 196 -30.32 -69.96 65.22
N LYS A 197 -30.99 -68.85 65.54
CA LYS A 197 -32.24 -68.86 66.32
C LYS A 197 -33.35 -69.61 65.58
N LEU A 198 -33.47 -69.42 64.26
CA LEU A 198 -34.41 -70.17 63.42
C LEU A 198 -34.06 -71.67 63.38
N MET A 199 -32.79 -72.02 63.21
CA MET A 199 -32.32 -73.40 63.18
C MET A 199 -32.58 -74.14 64.51
N ILE A 200 -32.37 -73.48 65.66
CA ILE A 200 -32.71 -74.02 66.98
C ILE A 200 -34.22 -74.25 67.13
N ARG A 201 -35.06 -73.31 66.65
CA ARG A 201 -36.52 -73.48 66.71
C ARG A 201 -37.00 -74.67 65.86
N LEU A 202 -36.37 -74.88 64.70
CA LEU A 202 -36.64 -76.02 63.82
C LEU A 202 -36.17 -77.35 64.43
N SER A 203 -34.99 -77.39 65.06
CA SER A 203 -34.46 -78.63 65.67
C SER A 203 -35.19 -79.03 66.96
N LEU A 204 -35.76 -78.07 67.70
CA LEU A 204 -36.55 -78.34 68.91
C LEU A 204 -38.01 -78.71 68.61
N GLY A 205 -38.40 -78.84 67.33
CA GLY A 205 -39.74 -79.25 66.93
C GLY A 205 -40.85 -78.25 67.27
N ILE A 206 -40.50 -76.99 67.57
CA ILE A 206 -41.48 -75.94 67.83
C ILE A 206 -42.00 -75.46 66.48
N ALA A 207 -43.04 -76.13 65.95
CA ALA A 207 -43.88 -75.57 64.91
C ALA A 207 -44.53 -74.31 65.49
N ALA A 208 -44.03 -73.14 65.09
CA ALA A 208 -44.70 -71.89 65.41
C ALA A 208 -46.01 -71.85 64.58
N ALA A 209 -47.14 -72.19 65.21
CA ALA A 209 -48.42 -71.67 64.80
C ALA A 209 -48.33 -70.13 64.87
N ALA A 210 -48.80 -69.49 63.80
CA ALA A 210 -48.70 -68.07 63.51
C ALA A 210 -49.08 -67.15 64.68
#